data_AF-A0A7S2AQB1-F1
#
_entry.id   AF-A0A7S2AQB1-F1
#
_cell.length_a   1.000
_cell.length_b   1.000
_cell.length_c   1.000
_cell.angle_alpha   90.00
_cell.angle_beta   90.00
_cell.angle_gamma   90.00
#
_symmetry.space_group_name_H-M   'P 1'
#
loop_
_entity.id
_entity.type
_entity.pdbx_description
1 polymer ?
#
loop_
_entity_poly.entity_id
_entity_poly.type
_entity_poly.pdbx_seq_one_letter_code
_entity_poly.pdbx_strand_id
1 'polypeptide(L)'
;PALPIAPFDRRRTVRRELVPGQLWSFEQKQGVYYVHVPIRMTVYRMQSRRGLVVYAPVAPTDECVSLLRELEAEHGEVAYVILPTVAVEHKYFVGPFSRAFPKAEVWVCPGQFSVPLPLPLEFLGFPSERLRVLPSDPKDDSLPEDWRREGLDYRLLGPIGKDVSTGAFAEAVFYLRRLKTMLATDLV
;
A
#
# COMPACT_ATOMS: atom_id res chain seq x y z
N PRO A 1 -0.68 -23.17 -1.06
CA PRO A 1 -0.10 -21.83 -0.82
C PRO A 1 0.84 -21.43 -1.97
N ALA A 2 0.49 -20.41 -2.76
CA ALA A 2 1.17 -20.17 -4.05
C ALA A 2 2.58 -19.53 -3.94
N LEU A 3 2.90 -18.83 -2.83
CA LEU A 3 4.24 -18.29 -2.60
C LEU A 3 4.59 -18.37 -1.10
N PRO A 4 5.62 -19.12 -0.68
CA PRO A 4 6.05 -19.17 0.71
C PRO A 4 6.75 -17.86 1.06
N ILE A 5 6.09 -17.03 1.89
CA ILE A 5 6.69 -15.79 2.38
C ILE A 5 7.22 -16.02 3.79
N ALA A 6 8.55 -15.99 3.96
CA ALA A 6 9.19 -16.01 5.27
C ALA A 6 8.98 -14.67 6.01
N PRO A 7 9.00 -14.62 7.35
CA PRO A 7 9.18 -15.71 8.32
C PRO A 7 7.90 -16.48 8.72
N PHE A 8 6.94 -16.66 7.80
CA PHE A 8 5.69 -17.40 8.05
C PHE A 8 4.91 -16.85 9.26
N ASP A 9 4.91 -17.58 10.38
CA ASP A 9 3.99 -17.43 11.52
C ASP A 9 4.38 -16.32 12.49
N ARG A 10 5.60 -15.80 12.43
CA ARG A 10 6.08 -14.76 13.37
C ARG A 10 6.79 -13.63 12.64
N ARG A 11 6.05 -12.53 12.39
CA ARG A 11 6.59 -11.27 11.87
C ARG A 11 6.51 -10.21 12.95
N ARG A 12 7.67 -9.76 13.40
CA ARG A 12 7.76 -8.55 14.24
C ARG A 12 7.53 -7.32 13.37
N THR A 13 6.73 -6.40 13.87
CA THR A 13 6.44 -5.09 13.31
C THR A 13 7.17 -4.03 14.12
N VAL A 14 8.05 -3.27 13.47
CA VAL A 14 8.72 -2.14 14.11
C VAL A 14 8.08 -0.85 13.62
N ARG A 15 7.31 -0.19 14.48
CA ARG A 15 6.78 1.15 14.22
C ARG A 15 7.84 2.21 14.58
N ARG A 16 8.07 3.17 13.68
CA ARG A 16 8.85 4.39 13.95
C ARG A 16 8.07 5.61 13.52
N GLU A 17 8.12 6.64 14.32
CA GLU A 17 7.64 7.96 13.92
C GLU A 17 8.73 8.67 13.12
N LEU A 18 8.42 9.01 11.87
CA LEU A 18 9.34 9.68 10.95
C LEU A 18 9.16 11.20 11.00
N VAL A 19 7.90 11.65 11.10
CA VAL A 19 7.53 13.04 11.32
C VAL A 19 6.55 13.06 12.49
N PRO A 20 6.86 13.78 13.59
CA PRO A 20 6.02 13.82 14.78
C PRO A 20 4.55 14.10 14.48
N GLY A 21 3.68 13.19 14.94
CA GLY A 21 2.22 13.26 14.83
C GLY A 21 1.66 13.20 13.41
N GLN A 22 2.48 12.87 12.40
CA GLN A 22 2.11 13.01 10.98
C GLN A 22 2.49 11.82 10.10
N LEU A 23 3.65 11.20 10.31
CA LEU A 23 4.16 10.15 9.42
C LEU A 23 4.88 9.07 10.22
N TRP A 24 4.52 7.81 9.97
CA TRP A 24 5.12 6.65 10.63
C TRP A 24 5.53 5.59 9.60
N SER A 25 6.63 4.89 9.86
CA SER A 25 6.95 3.64 9.17
C SER A 25 6.61 2.44 10.04
N PHE A 26 6.19 1.37 9.39
CA PHE A 26 5.97 0.05 9.96
C PHE A 26 6.79 -0.92 9.14
N GLU A 27 7.82 -1.49 9.75
CA GLU A 27 8.75 -2.39 9.06
C GLU A 27 8.58 -3.83 9.53
N GLN A 28 8.56 -4.75 8.57
CA GLN A 28 8.54 -6.18 8.82
C GLN A 28 9.60 -6.87 7.98
N LYS A 29 10.23 -7.91 8.53
CA LYS A 29 11.07 -8.79 7.71
C LYS A 29 10.17 -9.60 6.79
N GLN A 30 10.50 -9.59 5.52
CA GLN A 30 9.86 -10.43 4.51
C GLN A 30 10.92 -11.17 3.72
N GLY A 31 10.67 -12.44 3.42
CA GLY A 31 11.52 -13.19 2.51
C GLY A 31 10.74 -13.95 1.48
N VAL A 32 11.27 -13.96 0.26
CA VAL A 32 10.78 -14.76 -0.86
C VAL A 32 12.00 -15.52 -1.39
N TYR A 33 11.89 -16.86 -1.46
CA TYR A 33 13.02 -17.75 -1.72
C TYR A 33 14.19 -17.52 -0.74
N TYR A 34 15.39 -17.25 -1.24
CA TYR A 34 16.62 -17.03 -0.45
C TYR A 34 16.91 -15.55 -0.15
N VAL A 35 16.01 -14.64 -0.54
CA VAL A 35 16.17 -13.20 -0.31
C VAL A 35 15.29 -12.79 0.87
N HIS A 36 15.89 -12.16 1.88
CA HIS A 36 15.18 -11.57 3.01
C HIS A 36 15.48 -10.09 3.12
N VAL A 37 14.46 -9.26 3.07
CA VAL A 37 14.57 -7.80 3.15
C VAL A 37 13.57 -7.24 4.16
N PRO A 38 13.87 -6.11 4.81
CA PRO A 38 12.84 -5.34 5.48
C PRO A 38 11.91 -4.74 4.43
N ILE A 39 10.60 -5.02 4.54
CA ILE A 39 9.56 -4.33 3.78
C ILE A 39 8.95 -3.27 4.68
N ARG A 40 8.67 -2.11 4.11
CA ARG A 40 8.13 -0.94 4.82
C ARG A 40 6.73 -0.61 4.32
N MET A 41 5.83 -0.45 5.28
CA MET A 41 4.58 0.28 5.14
C MET A 41 4.76 1.68 5.73
N THR A 42 4.21 2.70 5.08
CA THR A 42 4.18 4.07 5.60
C THR A 42 2.74 4.46 5.91
N VAL A 43 2.51 5.05 7.08
CA VAL A 43 1.21 5.57 7.51
C VAL A 43 1.32 7.08 7.61
N TYR A 44 0.44 7.77 6.88
CA TYR A 44 0.36 9.23 6.86
C TYR A 44 -0.97 9.69 7.45
N ARG A 45 -0.92 10.67 8.35
CA ARG A 45 -2.12 11.32 8.90
C ARG A 45 -2.58 12.44 7.99
N MET A 46 -3.82 12.32 7.51
CA MET A 46 -4.49 13.37 6.76
C MET A 46 -4.76 14.60 7.65
N GLN A 47 -4.57 15.80 7.10
CA GLN A 47 -4.88 17.09 7.72
C GLN A 47 -6.18 17.69 7.17
N SER A 48 -6.58 17.32 5.96
CA SER A 48 -7.84 17.71 5.31
C SER A 48 -9.06 17.07 5.97
N ARG A 49 -8.88 15.89 6.58
CA ARG A 49 -9.90 15.19 7.39
C ARG A 49 -9.26 14.33 8.46
N ARG A 50 -10.08 13.89 9.42
CA ARG A 50 -9.70 12.87 10.39
C ARG A 50 -9.62 11.51 9.68
N GLY A 51 -8.42 10.99 9.46
CA GLY A 51 -8.18 9.70 8.83
C GLY A 51 -6.70 9.45 8.49
N LEU A 52 -6.40 8.19 8.15
CA LEU A 52 -5.05 7.73 7.82
C LEU A 52 -4.95 7.22 6.38
N VAL A 53 -3.82 7.47 5.73
CA VAL A 53 -3.42 6.86 4.47
C VAL A 53 -2.33 5.85 4.76
N VAL A 54 -2.53 4.61 4.32
CA VAL A 54 -1.53 3.54 4.37
C VAL A 54 -0.92 3.38 2.98
N TYR A 55 0.39 3.43 2.87
CA TYR A 55 1.16 3.23 1.65
C TYR A 55 2.02 1.96 1.77
N ALA A 56 1.98 1.09 0.77
CA ALA A 56 2.70 -0.19 0.70
C ALA A 56 2.45 -1.10 1.93
N PRO A 57 1.22 -1.58 2.16
CA PRO A 57 0.87 -2.31 3.38
C PRO A 57 1.74 -3.57 3.59
N VAL A 58 2.17 -3.78 4.83
CA VAL A 58 2.86 -4.99 5.28
C VAL A 58 1.85 -6.05 5.75
N ALA A 59 2.32 -7.20 6.27
CA ALA A 59 1.42 -8.22 6.78
C ALA A 59 0.58 -7.68 7.96
N PRO A 60 -0.75 -7.84 7.96
CA PRO A 60 -1.62 -7.40 9.04
C PRO A 60 -1.56 -8.40 10.21
N THR A 61 -0.39 -8.57 10.82
CA THR A 61 -0.27 -9.33 12.08
C THR A 61 -1.04 -8.62 13.19
N ASP A 62 -1.40 -9.34 14.25
CA ASP A 62 -2.08 -8.74 15.41
C ASP A 62 -1.29 -7.56 15.99
N GLU A 63 0.05 -7.63 16.01
CA GLU A 63 0.93 -6.53 16.42
C GLU A 63 0.81 -5.33 15.47
N CYS A 64 0.87 -5.54 14.15
CA CYS A 64 0.74 -4.47 13.17
C CYS A 64 -0.65 -3.81 13.25
N VAL A 65 -1.70 -4.62 13.38
CA VAL A 65 -3.08 -4.14 13.49
C VAL A 65 -3.25 -3.35 14.78
N SER A 66 -2.80 -3.86 15.93
CA SER A 66 -2.87 -3.16 17.21
C SER A 66 -2.17 -1.79 17.15
N LEU A 67 -0.94 -1.75 16.63
CA LEU A 67 -0.17 -0.50 16.50
C LEU A 67 -0.83 0.51 15.56
N LEU A 68 -1.56 0.04 14.54
CA LEU A 68 -2.32 0.91 13.64
C LEU A 68 -3.67 1.34 14.25
N ARG A 69 -4.33 0.49 15.06
CA ARG A 69 -5.52 0.86 15.84
C ARG A 69 -5.24 1.95 16.87
N GLU A 70 -4.05 1.99 17.45
CA GLU A 70 -3.61 3.12 18.29
C GLU A 70 -3.64 4.44 17.52
N LEU A 71 -3.09 4.44 16.29
CA LEU A 71 -3.13 5.63 15.42
C LEU A 71 -4.56 5.97 15.00
N GLU A 72 -5.42 4.99 14.74
CA GLU A 72 -6.82 5.27 14.40
C GLU A 72 -7.61 5.88 15.56
N ALA A 73 -7.35 5.43 16.80
CA ALA A 73 -7.99 5.97 17.99
C ALA A 73 -7.70 7.47 18.14
N GLU A 74 -6.48 7.90 17.82
CA GLU A 74 -6.08 9.30 17.89
C GLU A 74 -6.51 10.08 16.64
N HIS A 75 -6.20 9.58 15.46
CA HIS A 75 -6.20 10.36 14.21
C HIS A 75 -7.35 10.02 13.25
N GLY A 76 -8.17 9.02 13.56
CA GLY A 76 -9.26 8.54 12.71
C GLY A 76 -8.93 7.30 11.92
N GLU A 77 -9.98 6.68 11.37
CA GLU A 77 -9.88 5.39 10.68
C GLU A 77 -8.96 5.44 9.46
N VAL A 78 -8.40 4.28 9.10
CA VAL A 78 -7.70 4.10 7.82
C VAL A 78 -8.69 4.34 6.69
N ALA A 79 -8.45 5.44 6.00
CA ALA A 79 -9.27 5.94 4.92
C ALA A 79 -8.88 5.32 3.58
N TYR A 80 -7.57 5.20 3.33
CA TYR A 80 -7.02 4.75 2.06
C TYR A 80 -5.87 3.78 2.29
N VAL A 81 -5.82 2.70 1.53
CA VAL A 81 -4.70 1.75 1.44
C VAL A 81 -4.20 1.80 0.01
N ILE A 82 -2.93 2.15 -0.18
CA ILE A 82 -2.30 2.28 -1.49
C ILE A 82 -1.32 1.12 -1.67
N LEU A 83 -1.54 0.29 -2.69
CA LEU A 83 -0.55 -0.63 -3.23
C LEU A 83 0.18 0.09 -4.38
N PRO A 84 1.40 0.59 -4.15
CA PRO A 84 2.07 1.45 -5.11
C PRO A 84 2.79 0.69 -6.22
N THR A 85 2.99 -0.62 -6.10
CA THR A 85 3.80 -1.40 -7.06
C THR A 85 3.04 -2.66 -7.48
N VAL A 86 3.45 -3.25 -8.59
CA VAL A 86 2.99 -4.57 -9.05
C VAL A 86 3.85 -5.71 -8.50
N ALA A 87 4.96 -5.39 -7.82
CA ALA A 87 5.86 -6.35 -7.18
C ALA A 87 5.10 -7.26 -6.19
N VAL A 88 5.29 -8.56 -6.34
CA VAL A 88 4.48 -9.59 -5.66
C VAL A 88 4.68 -9.54 -4.14
N GLU A 89 5.89 -9.22 -3.70
CA GLU A 89 6.26 -9.03 -2.30
C GLU A 89 5.43 -7.94 -1.62
N HIS A 90 5.15 -6.83 -2.29
CA HIS A 90 4.33 -5.74 -1.74
C HIS A 90 2.83 -6.00 -1.93
N LYS A 91 2.46 -6.77 -2.96
CA LYS A 91 1.08 -7.12 -3.27
C LYS A 91 0.48 -8.15 -2.31
N TYR A 92 1.27 -9.12 -1.89
CA TYR A 92 0.78 -10.36 -1.25
C TYR A 92 -0.15 -10.11 -0.05
N PHE A 93 0.17 -9.11 0.77
CA PHE A 93 -0.59 -8.83 1.98
C PHE A 93 -1.73 -7.84 1.82
N VAL A 94 -1.92 -7.23 0.64
CA VAL A 94 -2.96 -6.20 0.45
C VAL A 94 -4.36 -6.76 0.65
N GLY A 95 -4.66 -7.96 0.14
CA GLY A 95 -5.95 -8.62 0.37
C GLY A 95 -6.25 -8.87 1.85
N PRO A 96 -5.37 -9.61 2.58
CA PRO A 96 -5.47 -9.74 4.03
C PRO A 96 -5.58 -8.40 4.79
N PHE A 97 -4.74 -7.42 4.43
CA PHE A 97 -4.72 -6.12 5.09
C PHE A 97 -6.04 -5.38 4.89
N SER A 98 -6.60 -5.47 3.68
CA SER A 98 -7.91 -4.92 3.36
C SER A 98 -9.00 -5.52 4.25
N ARG A 99 -8.97 -6.82 4.54
CA ARG A 99 -9.95 -7.44 5.46
C ARG A 99 -9.81 -6.93 6.90
N ALA A 100 -8.59 -6.65 7.35
CA ALA A 100 -8.34 -6.08 8.68
C ALA A 100 -8.84 -4.63 8.81
N PHE A 101 -8.88 -3.88 7.70
CA PHE A 101 -9.35 -2.48 7.63
C PHE A 101 -10.48 -2.35 6.59
N PRO A 102 -11.71 -2.84 6.91
CA PRO A 102 -12.78 -3.00 5.92
C PRO A 102 -13.37 -1.68 5.41
N LYS A 103 -13.14 -0.57 6.10
CA LYS A 103 -13.66 0.76 5.74
C LYS A 103 -12.76 1.55 4.79
N ALA A 104 -11.50 1.13 4.64
CA ALA A 104 -10.56 1.83 3.78
C ALA A 104 -10.90 1.62 2.30
N GLU A 105 -10.66 2.59 1.42
CA GLU A 105 -10.60 2.30 -0.01
C GLU A 105 -9.22 1.74 -0.37
N VAL A 106 -9.15 0.81 -1.32
CA VAL A 106 -7.89 0.22 -1.79
C VAL A 106 -7.56 0.75 -3.17
N TRP A 107 -6.45 1.46 -3.27
CA TRP A 107 -5.96 2.04 -4.51
C TRP A 107 -4.71 1.30 -4.97
N VAL A 108 -4.72 0.76 -6.20
CA VAL A 108 -3.61 -0.02 -6.73
C VAL A 108 -2.95 0.68 -7.91
N CYS A 109 -1.63 0.56 -8.01
CA CYS A 109 -0.89 0.93 -9.22
C CYS A 109 -1.41 0.12 -10.42
N PRO A 110 -1.59 0.73 -11.61
CA PRO A 110 -2.01 0.02 -12.81
C PRO A 110 -1.03 -1.10 -13.21
N GLY A 111 -1.54 -2.09 -13.94
CA GLY A 111 -0.73 -3.24 -14.40
C GLY A 111 -0.65 -4.40 -13.41
N GLN A 112 -1.52 -4.43 -12.39
CA GLN A 112 -1.62 -5.59 -11.50
C GLN A 112 -1.91 -6.86 -12.31
N PHE A 113 -1.18 -7.93 -11.99
CA PHE A 113 -1.26 -9.20 -12.70
C PHE A 113 -1.43 -10.38 -11.75
N SER A 114 -1.71 -11.56 -12.28
CA SER A 114 -1.73 -12.81 -11.54
C SER A 114 -1.15 -13.92 -12.39
N VAL A 115 -0.60 -14.93 -11.72
CA VAL A 115 0.01 -16.09 -12.37
C VAL A 115 -0.57 -17.38 -11.77
N PRO A 116 -0.65 -18.47 -12.56
CA PRO A 116 -0.27 -18.57 -13.96
C PRO A 116 -1.33 -18.03 -14.95
N LEU A 117 -2.51 -17.66 -14.46
CA LEU A 117 -3.64 -17.17 -15.27
C LEU A 117 -3.97 -15.72 -14.90
N PRO A 118 -4.46 -14.89 -15.84
CA PRO A 118 -4.93 -13.52 -15.59
C PRO A 118 -6.31 -13.54 -14.93
N LEU A 119 -6.32 -13.70 -13.61
CA LEU A 119 -7.50 -13.73 -12.77
C LEU A 119 -7.83 -12.31 -12.26
N PRO A 120 -9.12 -12.01 -12.03
CA PRO A 120 -9.53 -10.79 -11.35
C PRO A 120 -8.88 -10.68 -9.96
N LEU A 121 -8.58 -9.45 -9.51
CA LEU A 121 -7.90 -9.22 -8.23
C LEU A 121 -8.74 -9.66 -7.03
N GLU A 122 -10.07 -9.72 -7.16
CA GLU A 122 -10.96 -10.30 -6.17
C GLU A 122 -10.59 -11.74 -5.82
N PHE A 123 -10.13 -12.51 -6.81
CA PHE A 123 -9.76 -13.92 -6.62
C PHE A 123 -8.43 -14.04 -5.87
N LEU A 124 -7.66 -12.96 -5.81
CA LEU A 124 -6.47 -12.82 -4.96
C LEU A 124 -6.80 -12.24 -3.58
N GLY A 125 -8.08 -12.04 -3.27
CA GLY A 125 -8.56 -11.55 -1.99
C GLY A 125 -8.61 -10.03 -1.85
N PHE A 126 -8.50 -9.28 -2.95
CA PHE A 126 -8.77 -7.84 -2.94
C PHE A 126 -10.27 -7.56 -2.82
N PRO A 127 -10.69 -6.44 -2.22
CA PRO A 127 -12.10 -6.14 -1.99
C PRO A 127 -12.77 -5.55 -3.24
N SER A 128 -13.72 -6.25 -3.87
CA SER A 128 -14.36 -5.82 -5.14
C SER A 128 -14.88 -4.37 -5.13
N GLU A 129 -15.77 -4.04 -4.21
CA GLU A 129 -16.54 -2.78 -4.26
C GLU A 129 -15.71 -1.52 -3.99
N ARG A 130 -14.60 -1.68 -3.27
CA ARG A 130 -13.75 -0.60 -2.78
C ARG A 130 -12.31 -0.67 -3.31
N LEU A 131 -12.10 -1.48 -4.35
CA LEU A 131 -10.87 -1.49 -5.13
C LEU A 131 -10.95 -0.45 -6.24
N ARG A 132 -9.90 0.35 -6.38
CA ARG A 132 -9.73 1.36 -7.42
C ARG A 132 -8.33 1.23 -8.01
N VAL A 133 -8.22 1.46 -9.32
CA VAL A 133 -6.92 1.55 -10.00
C VAL A 133 -6.56 3.03 -10.10
N LEU A 134 -5.32 3.38 -9.76
CA LEU A 134 -4.84 4.75 -9.89
C LEU A 134 -4.90 5.18 -11.37
N PRO A 135 -5.59 6.30 -11.69
CA PRO A 135 -5.66 6.79 -13.06
C PRO A 135 -4.29 7.27 -13.53
N SER A 136 -4.06 7.19 -14.85
CA SER A 136 -2.81 7.68 -15.46
C SER A 136 -2.68 9.20 -15.38
N ASP A 137 -3.80 9.93 -15.44
CA ASP A 137 -3.84 11.37 -15.23
C ASP A 137 -4.03 11.68 -13.73
N PRO A 138 -3.06 12.33 -13.06
CA PRO A 138 -3.19 12.73 -11.66
C PRO A 138 -4.23 13.83 -11.42
N LYS A 139 -4.90 14.34 -12.47
CA LYS A 139 -6.01 15.30 -12.38
C LYS A 139 -7.37 14.66 -12.63
N ASP A 140 -7.44 13.35 -12.79
CA ASP A 140 -8.69 12.63 -13.02
C ASP A 140 -9.72 12.89 -11.90
N ASP A 141 -10.99 13.06 -12.29
CA ASP A 141 -12.10 13.37 -11.38
C ASP A 141 -12.57 12.18 -10.55
N SER A 142 -12.12 10.97 -10.87
CA SER A 142 -12.31 9.79 -10.02
C SER A 142 -11.45 9.81 -8.75
N LEU A 143 -10.41 10.65 -8.69
CA LEU A 143 -9.56 10.76 -7.50
C LEU A 143 -10.34 11.38 -6.32
N PRO A 144 -10.12 10.91 -5.07
CA PRO A 144 -10.83 11.45 -3.92
C PRO A 144 -10.55 12.94 -3.74
N GLU A 145 -11.60 13.74 -3.51
CA GLU A 145 -11.46 15.19 -3.32
C GLU A 145 -10.51 15.52 -2.15
N ASP A 146 -10.54 14.70 -1.09
CA ASP A 146 -9.65 14.83 0.06
C ASP A 146 -8.18 14.77 -0.33
N TRP A 147 -7.79 14.00 -1.35
CA TRP A 147 -6.39 13.92 -1.79
C TRP A 147 -5.92 15.26 -2.38
N ARG A 148 -6.79 15.91 -3.16
CA ARG A 148 -6.53 17.25 -3.72
C ARG A 148 -6.40 18.27 -2.60
N ARG A 149 -7.31 18.24 -1.61
CA ARG A 149 -7.28 19.13 -0.43
C ARG A 149 -6.06 18.90 0.46
N GLU A 150 -5.62 17.65 0.60
CA GLU A 150 -4.43 17.26 1.36
C GLU A 150 -3.12 17.69 0.68
N GLY A 151 -3.13 17.81 -0.65
CA GLY A 151 -1.90 17.93 -1.44
C GLY A 151 -1.16 16.59 -1.52
N LEU A 152 -1.93 15.50 -1.68
CA LEU A 152 -1.43 14.14 -1.92
C LEU A 152 -1.29 13.93 -3.43
N ASP A 153 -0.15 14.35 -3.98
CA ASP A 153 0.15 14.21 -5.40
C ASP A 153 0.77 12.84 -5.70
N TYR A 154 0.63 12.33 -6.92
CA TYR A 154 1.38 11.15 -7.35
C TYR A 154 1.82 11.22 -8.81
N ARG A 155 2.76 10.35 -9.16
CA ARG A 155 3.19 10.05 -10.51
C ARG A 155 3.32 8.54 -10.68
N LEU A 156 3.06 8.09 -11.90
CA LEU A 156 3.16 6.68 -12.27
C LEU A 156 4.37 6.50 -13.19
N LEU A 157 5.14 5.44 -12.93
CA LEU A 157 6.08 4.88 -13.88
C LEU A 157 5.60 3.49 -14.29
N GLY A 158 5.52 3.26 -15.60
CA GLY A 158 5.09 2.00 -16.19
C GLY A 158 3.58 1.82 -16.35
N PRO A 159 3.13 0.62 -16.77
CA PRO A 159 3.92 -0.61 -16.84
C PRO A 159 5.06 -0.63 -17.88
N ILE A 160 6.25 -1.10 -17.51
CA ILE A 160 7.43 -1.28 -18.37
C ILE A 160 7.86 -2.75 -18.32
N GLY A 161 7.85 -3.46 -19.45
CA GLY A 161 8.27 -4.86 -19.53
C GLY A 161 7.81 -5.52 -20.83
N LYS A 162 8.41 -6.65 -21.19
CA LYS A 162 8.09 -7.37 -22.43
C LYS A 162 6.71 -8.03 -22.40
N ASP A 163 6.24 -8.43 -21.23
CA ASP A 163 4.94 -9.05 -21.03
C ASP A 163 4.31 -8.53 -19.73
N VAL A 164 3.30 -7.67 -19.90
CA VAL A 164 2.56 -7.07 -18.78
C VAL A 164 1.77 -8.11 -18.00
N SER A 165 1.48 -9.28 -18.60
CA SER A 165 0.75 -10.37 -17.95
C SER A 165 1.61 -11.22 -17.01
N THR A 166 2.94 -11.14 -17.11
CA THR A 166 3.87 -11.96 -16.32
C THR A 166 4.79 -11.19 -15.38
N GLY A 167 4.71 -9.86 -15.35
CA GLY A 167 5.43 -9.03 -14.37
C GLY A 167 6.19 -7.87 -15.00
N ALA A 168 5.47 -6.94 -15.62
CA ALA A 168 6.04 -5.62 -15.93
C ALA A 168 6.41 -4.89 -14.63
N PHE A 169 7.35 -3.97 -14.70
CA PHE A 169 7.61 -3.01 -13.63
C PHE A 169 6.58 -1.89 -13.71
N ALA A 170 5.88 -1.61 -12.61
CA ALA A 170 5.04 -0.43 -12.49
C ALA A 170 5.07 0.08 -11.05
N GLU A 171 5.20 1.39 -10.87
CA GLU A 171 5.18 2.02 -9.55
C GLU A 171 4.46 3.38 -9.54
N ALA A 172 3.71 3.61 -8.48
CA ALA A 172 3.14 4.89 -8.08
C ALA A 172 3.96 5.52 -6.96
N VAL A 173 4.60 6.64 -7.27
CA VAL A 173 5.34 7.46 -6.30
C VAL A 173 4.45 8.60 -5.85
N PHE A 174 4.31 8.77 -4.55
CA PHE A 174 3.47 9.81 -3.95
C PHE A 174 4.33 10.93 -3.39
N TYR A 175 3.86 12.17 -3.52
CA TYR A 175 4.47 13.35 -2.93
C TYR A 175 3.49 14.00 -1.95
N LEU A 176 3.86 13.97 -0.67
CA LEU A 176 3.15 14.62 0.42
C LEU A 176 3.56 16.09 0.45
N ARG A 177 2.84 16.96 -0.25
CA ARG A 177 3.22 18.37 -0.45
C ARG A 177 3.44 19.12 0.86
N ARG A 178 2.59 18.85 1.86
CA ARG A 178 2.66 19.46 3.19
C ARG A 178 3.95 19.09 3.94
N LEU A 179 4.40 17.85 3.78
CA LEU A 179 5.62 17.34 4.42
C LEU A 179 6.86 17.48 3.54
N LYS A 180 6.70 17.96 2.28
CA LYS A 180 7.75 17.96 1.26
C LYS A 180 8.46 16.60 1.15
N THR A 181 7.70 15.52 1.31
CA THR A 181 8.22 14.16 1.44
C THR A 181 7.71 13.30 0.30
N MET A 182 8.59 12.51 -0.30
CA MET A 182 8.26 11.55 -1.35
C MET A 182 8.17 10.14 -0.76
N LEU A 183 7.11 9.41 -1.09
CA LEU A 183 6.93 8.00 -0.79
C LEU A 183 7.17 7.19 -2.06
N ALA A 184 8.23 6.39 -2.04
CA ALA A 184 8.59 5.43 -3.08
C ALA A 184 8.82 4.06 -2.45
N THR A 185 8.74 3.02 -3.27
CA THR A 185 8.86 1.61 -2.88
C THR A 185 10.08 0.96 -3.51
N ASP A 186 10.06 0.69 -4.82
CA ASP A 186 11.09 -0.10 -5.52
C ASP A 186 11.94 0.74 -6.50
N LEU A 187 11.47 1.94 -6.87
CA LEU A 187 12.06 2.78 -7.91
C LEU A 187 13.42 3.40 -7.54
N VAL A 188 13.77 3.48 -6.25
CA VAL A 188 14.92 4.25 -5.72
C VAL A 188 15.95 3.40 -4.98
#